data_AF-A0A2S8AZY2-F1
#
_entry.id   AF-A0A2S8AZY2-F1
#
_cell.length_a   1.000
_cell.length_b   1.000
_cell.length_c   1.000
_cell.angle_alpha   90.00
_cell.angle_beta   90.00
_cell.angle_gamma   90.00
#
_symmetry.space_group_name_H-M   'P 1'
#
loop_
_entity.id
_entity.type
_entity.pdbx_description
1 polymer ?
#
loop_
_entity_poly.entity_id
_entity_poly.type
_entity_poly.pdbx_seq_one_letter_code
_entity_poly.pdbx_strand_id
1 'polypeptide(L)'
;MLVLETVVRIRREYAGGKAIKAIARDLHVSRKVIRKAIRAPEGAFDYRRKVQPLPRIGPFQDRLDVLLEENELRGRRDRLRMTRIHDLLVREGFEGSYDAVRRYAARWKIERRRDVGDGTTAFIPMLFQPGEAYQFDWSHEDVEIAGKPMRVKVAHMRLCASRAVYVRAYPRETQEMLFDAHARGFAFFGGVPRRGIYDNMKTAVTSVFTGKDRVFNRRFLIMADHYMVEPTACSPAAGWEKGQVENQVQTIRGRFFQPRLRFASLEELNGWLEAECRRWAERQAHPEQGDQTVAQMLEMERPALQSMLGPFDGFNESEHGVSGTCLISYDRNRYSVLSTVARRTVQVRAYADRIVVRCGDEVVAEHPRFFGRNRTIYDPWHYLPVLARKPGALRNGAPFQDWELPPALARLRRKLGNGDDADRRFVRVLAAVLTDGLELVEAAVREALATGTASDDLILNILARRREPPRPLTIVTSEDNALRHPPIADCARYDQLRNFHAAA
;
A
#
# COMPACT_ATOMS: atom_id res chain seq x y z
N MET A 1 -35.04 -37.17 14.00
CA MET A 1 -34.41 -36.31 15.03
C MET A 1 -35.50 -35.34 15.48
N LEU A 2 -35.78 -35.21 16.78
CA LEU A 2 -36.81 -34.26 17.24
C LEU A 2 -36.17 -32.89 17.39
N VAL A 3 -36.75 -31.90 16.74
CA VAL A 3 -36.41 -30.49 16.94
C VAL A 3 -36.89 -30.04 18.32
N LEU A 4 -36.16 -29.11 18.94
CA LEU A 4 -36.40 -28.63 20.30
C LEU A 4 -37.86 -28.15 20.49
N GLU A 5 -38.43 -27.53 19.47
CA GLU A 5 -39.83 -27.10 19.43
C GLU A 5 -40.82 -28.24 19.67
N THR A 6 -40.56 -29.44 19.12
CA THR A 6 -41.41 -30.60 19.34
C THR A 6 -41.31 -31.11 20.77
N VAL A 7 -40.12 -31.04 21.38
CA VAL A 7 -39.90 -31.43 22.79
C VAL A 7 -40.62 -30.45 23.74
N VAL A 8 -40.53 -29.15 23.47
CA VAL A 8 -41.25 -28.10 24.20
C VAL A 8 -42.76 -28.30 24.08
N ARG A 9 -43.26 -28.57 22.86
CA ARG A 9 -44.68 -28.84 22.63
C ARG A 9 -45.16 -30.08 23.36
N ILE A 10 -44.39 -31.18 23.37
CA ILE A 10 -44.70 -32.39 24.15
C ILE A 10 -44.86 -32.08 25.64
N ARG A 11 -43.93 -31.29 26.21
CA ARG A 11 -43.97 -30.93 27.64
C ARG A 11 -45.15 -30.02 27.97
N ARG A 12 -45.44 -29.04 27.12
CA ARG A 12 -46.57 -28.12 27.28
C ARG A 12 -47.92 -28.85 27.25
N GLU A 13 -48.12 -29.73 26.28
CA GLU A 13 -49.36 -30.51 26.16
C GLU A 13 -49.53 -31.50 27.33
N TYR A 14 -48.43 -32.05 27.85
CA TYR A 14 -48.47 -32.93 29.03
C TYR A 14 -48.74 -32.16 30.33
N ALA A 15 -48.11 -30.99 30.52
CA ALA A 15 -48.37 -30.10 31.65
C ALA A 15 -49.82 -29.58 31.66
N GLY A 16 -50.41 -29.39 30.48
CA GLY A 16 -51.83 -29.07 30.29
C GLY A 16 -52.80 -30.25 30.52
N GLY A 17 -52.34 -31.38 31.06
CA GLY A 17 -53.19 -32.51 31.48
C GLY A 17 -53.52 -33.53 30.39
N LYS A 18 -53.00 -33.41 29.16
CA LYS A 18 -53.26 -34.40 28.12
C LYS A 18 -52.53 -35.72 28.39
N ALA A 19 -53.26 -36.83 28.24
CA ALA A 19 -52.68 -38.17 28.36
C ALA A 19 -51.63 -38.43 27.26
N ILE A 20 -50.55 -39.15 27.60
CA ILE A 20 -49.45 -39.51 26.69
C ILE A 20 -49.95 -40.18 25.38
N LYS A 21 -51.06 -40.92 25.45
CA LYS A 21 -51.66 -41.58 24.27
C LYS A 21 -52.27 -40.57 23.29
N ALA A 22 -52.84 -39.48 23.79
CA ALA A 22 -53.36 -38.39 22.96
C ALA A 22 -52.20 -37.61 22.33
N ILE A 23 -51.20 -37.23 23.12
CA ILE A 23 -49.99 -36.52 22.61
C ILE A 23 -49.27 -37.34 21.53
N ALA A 24 -49.19 -38.66 21.69
CA ALA A 24 -48.60 -39.55 20.70
C ALA A 24 -49.36 -39.58 19.37
N ARG A 25 -50.68 -39.41 19.41
CA ARG A 25 -51.54 -39.36 18.22
C ARG A 25 -51.42 -37.99 17.55
N ASP A 26 -51.50 -36.91 18.32
CA ASP A 26 -51.51 -35.53 17.83
C ASP A 26 -50.16 -35.12 17.21
N LEU A 27 -49.05 -35.60 17.77
CA LEU A 27 -47.71 -35.23 17.32
C LEU A 27 -47.05 -36.32 16.45
N HIS A 28 -47.72 -37.45 16.21
CA HIS A 28 -47.17 -38.61 15.50
C HIS A 28 -45.81 -39.10 16.04
N VAL A 29 -45.60 -38.97 17.35
CA VAL A 29 -44.35 -39.36 18.03
C VAL A 29 -44.61 -40.59 18.90
N SER A 30 -43.67 -41.54 18.90
CA SER A 30 -43.82 -42.76 19.71
C SER A 30 -43.97 -42.45 21.21
N ARG A 31 -44.80 -43.24 21.90
CA ARG A 31 -45.02 -43.10 23.35
C ARG A 31 -43.71 -43.20 24.15
N LYS A 32 -42.74 -43.99 23.66
CA LYS A 32 -41.41 -44.15 24.29
C LYS A 32 -40.63 -42.84 24.27
N VAL A 33 -40.69 -42.12 23.16
CA VAL A 33 -40.04 -40.82 22.98
C VAL A 33 -40.72 -39.74 23.82
N ILE A 34 -42.05 -39.72 23.88
CA ILE A 34 -42.80 -38.76 24.72
C ILE A 34 -42.45 -38.95 26.20
N ARG A 35 -42.46 -40.19 26.72
CA ARG A 35 -42.02 -40.47 28.09
C ARG A 35 -40.60 -40.03 28.36
N LYS A 36 -39.70 -40.24 27.39
CA LYS A 36 -38.31 -39.77 27.49
C LYS A 36 -38.27 -38.24 27.55
N ALA A 37 -39.04 -37.54 26.72
CA ALA A 37 -39.08 -36.08 26.62
C ALA A 37 -39.60 -35.41 27.90
N ILE A 38 -40.60 -36.03 28.55
CA ILE A 38 -41.16 -35.58 29.83
C ILE A 38 -40.16 -35.79 30.98
N ARG A 39 -39.42 -36.91 30.99
CA ARG A 39 -38.50 -37.27 32.09
C ARG A 39 -37.12 -36.60 32.00
N ALA A 40 -36.71 -36.15 30.83
CA ALA A 40 -35.42 -35.49 30.67
C ALA A 40 -35.44 -34.13 31.39
N PRO A 41 -34.34 -33.69 32.04
CA PRO A 41 -34.23 -32.32 32.54
C PRO A 41 -34.31 -31.28 31.40
N GLU A 42 -34.48 -30.00 31.73
CA GLU A 42 -34.51 -28.90 30.73
C GLU A 42 -33.28 -28.91 29.82
N GLY A 43 -33.52 -28.76 28.51
CA GLY A 43 -32.46 -28.74 27.48
C GLY A 43 -31.80 -30.09 27.14
N ALA A 44 -32.00 -31.17 27.91
CA ALA A 44 -31.21 -32.39 27.77
C ALA A 44 -31.70 -33.41 26.71
N PHE A 45 -32.47 -32.99 25.70
CA PHE A 45 -33.00 -33.89 24.67
C PHE A 45 -32.08 -34.06 23.46
N ASP A 46 -30.78 -34.21 23.71
CA ASP A 46 -29.80 -34.50 22.68
C ASP A 46 -29.84 -35.99 22.29
N TYR A 47 -30.20 -36.28 21.04
CA TYR A 47 -29.93 -37.58 20.46
C TYR A 47 -28.47 -37.63 20.02
N ARG A 48 -27.58 -38.06 20.94
CA ARG A 48 -26.22 -38.49 20.56
C ARG A 48 -26.24 -39.98 20.27
N ARG A 49 -25.93 -40.34 19.03
CA ARG A 49 -25.69 -41.74 18.65
C ARG A 49 -24.42 -42.21 19.39
N LYS A 50 -24.58 -43.06 20.40
CA LYS A 50 -23.46 -43.54 21.24
C LYS A 50 -22.43 -44.37 20.46
N VAL A 51 -22.85 -45.07 19.41
CA VAL A 51 -21.97 -45.91 18.58
C VAL A 51 -22.32 -45.70 17.11
N GLN A 52 -21.37 -45.18 16.34
CA GLN A 52 -21.44 -45.15 14.88
C GLN A 52 -20.82 -46.47 14.37
N PRO A 53 -21.59 -47.38 13.75
CA PRO A 53 -21.00 -48.58 13.19
C PRO A 53 -19.98 -48.17 12.13
N LEU A 54 -18.75 -48.67 12.28
CA LEU A 54 -17.62 -48.46 11.37
C LEU A 54 -17.35 -49.77 10.60
N PRO A 55 -18.28 -50.26 9.76
CA PRO A 55 -18.25 -51.63 9.25
C PRO A 55 -17.01 -51.95 8.40
N ARG A 56 -16.41 -50.94 7.75
CA ARG A 56 -15.20 -51.13 6.92
C ARG A 56 -13.89 -50.75 7.62
N ILE A 57 -13.93 -49.79 8.55
CA ILE A 57 -12.74 -49.37 9.28
C ILE A 57 -12.45 -50.30 10.44
N GLY A 58 -13.49 -50.85 11.10
CA GLY A 58 -13.40 -51.76 12.26
C GLY A 58 -12.24 -52.76 12.19
N PRO A 59 -12.16 -53.58 11.12
CA PRO A 59 -11.09 -54.60 10.99
C PRO A 59 -9.68 -54.03 10.80
N PHE A 60 -9.55 -52.76 10.40
CA PHE A 60 -8.27 -52.08 10.12
C PHE A 60 -7.96 -50.96 11.12
N GLN A 61 -8.71 -50.85 12.23
CA GLN A 61 -8.53 -49.79 13.23
C GLN A 61 -7.14 -49.85 13.86
N ASP A 62 -6.81 -50.99 14.46
CA ASP A 62 -5.51 -51.19 15.14
C ASP A 62 -4.34 -50.93 14.18
N ARG A 63 -4.49 -51.33 12.92
CA ARG A 63 -3.46 -51.10 11.90
C ARG A 63 -3.33 -49.64 11.50
N LEU A 64 -4.46 -48.94 11.33
CA LEU A 64 -4.47 -47.51 11.06
C LEU A 64 -3.91 -46.72 12.25
N ASP A 65 -4.17 -47.14 13.49
CA ASP A 65 -3.59 -46.54 14.69
C ASP A 65 -2.07 -46.66 14.68
N VAL A 66 -1.53 -47.86 14.46
CA VAL A 66 -0.07 -48.09 14.33
C VAL A 66 0.54 -47.20 13.23
N LEU A 67 -0.09 -47.14 12.05
CA LEU A 67 0.39 -46.29 10.95
C LEU A 67 0.36 -44.80 11.29
N LEU A 68 -0.62 -44.34 12.09
CA LEU A 68 -0.71 -42.95 12.54
C LEU A 68 0.31 -42.64 13.64
N GLU A 69 0.57 -43.58 14.55
CA GLU A 69 1.61 -43.47 15.59
C GLU A 69 3.00 -43.37 14.98
N GLU A 70 3.37 -44.33 14.13
CA GLU A 70 4.65 -44.35 13.42
C GLU A 70 4.83 -43.08 12.58
N ASN A 71 3.76 -42.53 12.01
CA ASN A 71 3.83 -41.34 11.19
C ASN A 71 3.99 -40.04 11.99
N GLU A 72 3.48 -39.97 13.23
CA GLU A 72 3.74 -38.82 14.11
C GLU A 72 5.18 -38.81 14.62
N LEU A 73 5.78 -39.99 14.87
CA LEU A 73 7.19 -40.12 15.28
C LEU A 73 8.18 -39.75 14.17
N ARG A 74 7.75 -39.66 12.91
CA ARG A 74 8.61 -39.24 11.78
C ARG A 74 8.84 -37.73 11.78
N GLY A 75 10.08 -37.35 11.45
CA GLY A 75 10.45 -35.95 11.19
C GLY A 75 9.58 -35.31 10.10
N ARG A 76 9.44 -33.97 10.12
CA ARG A 76 8.53 -33.21 9.24
C ARG A 76 8.71 -33.51 7.74
N ARG A 77 9.93 -33.86 7.32
CA ARG A 77 10.28 -34.19 5.93
C ARG A 77 9.85 -35.60 5.52
N ASP A 78 9.78 -36.53 6.45
CA ASP A 78 9.52 -37.97 6.21
C ASP A 78 8.10 -38.39 6.59
N ARG A 79 7.29 -37.43 7.03
CA ARG A 79 5.89 -37.62 7.40
C ARG A 79 5.06 -37.95 6.16
N LEU A 80 4.44 -39.12 6.18
CA LEU A 80 3.56 -39.63 5.14
C LEU A 80 2.30 -38.76 5.04
N ARG A 81 1.91 -38.46 3.80
CA ARG A 81 0.61 -37.86 3.50
C ARG A 81 -0.50 -38.87 3.78
N MET A 82 -1.69 -38.38 4.14
CA MET A 82 -2.85 -39.24 4.41
C MET A 82 -3.23 -40.12 3.20
N THR A 83 -2.96 -39.65 1.98
CA THR A 83 -3.14 -40.42 0.76
C THR A 83 -2.23 -41.64 0.71
N ARG A 84 -1.01 -41.54 1.24
CA ARG A 84 -0.06 -42.66 1.32
C ARG A 84 -0.45 -43.65 2.41
N ILE A 85 -0.98 -43.18 3.54
CA ILE A 85 -1.51 -44.04 4.61
C ILE A 85 -2.71 -44.85 4.10
N HIS A 86 -3.60 -44.22 3.33
CA HIS A 86 -4.71 -44.92 2.67
C HIS A 86 -4.22 -45.97 1.65
N ASP A 87 -3.25 -45.65 0.80
CA ASP A 87 -2.64 -46.60 -0.15
C ASP A 87 -2.00 -47.82 0.57
N LEU A 88 -1.33 -47.60 1.70
CA LEU A 88 -0.78 -48.70 2.52
C LEU A 88 -1.88 -49.62 3.05
N LEU A 89 -2.99 -49.06 3.55
CA LEU A 89 -4.13 -49.86 4.01
C LEU A 89 -4.79 -50.62 2.86
N VAL A 90 -4.95 -50.01 1.68
CA VAL A 90 -5.55 -50.67 0.50
C VAL A 90 -4.71 -51.88 0.07
N ARG A 91 -3.38 -51.77 0.10
CA ARG A 91 -2.47 -52.90 -0.18
C ARG A 91 -2.58 -54.05 0.83
N GLU A 92 -3.01 -53.74 2.04
CA GLU A 92 -3.25 -54.71 3.12
C GLU A 92 -4.70 -55.25 3.11
N GLY A 93 -5.51 -54.92 2.09
CA GLY A 93 -6.85 -55.45 1.90
C GLY A 93 -7.99 -54.53 2.34
N PHE A 94 -7.72 -53.24 2.62
CA PHE A 94 -8.76 -52.28 3.02
C PHE A 94 -9.61 -51.83 1.83
N GLU A 95 -10.91 -52.14 1.87
CA GLU A 95 -11.89 -51.77 0.83
C GLU A 95 -12.64 -50.44 1.14
N GLY A 96 -12.19 -49.68 2.14
CA GLY A 96 -12.82 -48.41 2.51
C GLY A 96 -12.30 -47.21 1.71
N SER A 97 -13.06 -46.11 1.73
CA SER A 97 -12.70 -44.88 1.02
C SER A 97 -11.63 -44.08 1.77
N TYR A 98 -10.86 -43.29 1.01
CA TYR A 98 -9.90 -42.31 1.54
C TYR A 98 -10.51 -41.39 2.60
N ASP A 99 -11.73 -40.90 2.37
CA ASP A 99 -12.43 -40.02 3.32
C ASP A 99 -12.79 -40.71 4.64
N ALA A 100 -12.93 -42.04 4.64
CA ALA A 100 -13.15 -42.80 5.86
C ALA A 100 -11.88 -42.81 6.72
N VAL A 101 -10.72 -43.08 6.11
CA VAL A 101 -9.39 -43.02 6.76
C VAL A 101 -9.09 -41.60 7.26
N ARG A 102 -9.33 -40.58 6.42
CA ARG A 102 -9.14 -39.17 6.79
C ARG A 102 -10.00 -38.76 8.00
N ARG A 103 -11.28 -39.14 8.01
CA ARG A 103 -12.19 -38.85 9.14
C ARG A 103 -11.80 -39.59 10.41
N TYR A 104 -11.34 -40.83 10.29
CA TYR A 104 -10.84 -41.60 11.43
C TYR A 104 -9.57 -40.99 11.99
N ALA A 105 -8.56 -40.71 11.16
CA ALA A 105 -7.32 -40.06 11.58
C ALA A 105 -7.55 -38.68 12.23
N ALA A 106 -8.54 -37.91 11.75
CA ALA A 106 -8.91 -36.64 12.37
C ALA A 106 -9.49 -36.83 13.78
N ARG A 107 -10.35 -37.84 14.00
CA ARG A 107 -10.88 -38.17 15.33
C ARG A 107 -9.81 -38.73 16.25
N TRP A 108 -9.00 -39.66 15.74
CA TRP A 108 -7.85 -40.23 16.45
C TRP A 108 -6.90 -39.14 16.97
N LYS A 109 -6.60 -38.12 16.14
CA LYS A 109 -5.80 -36.97 16.58
C LYS A 109 -6.47 -36.14 17.68
N ILE A 110 -7.79 -36.01 17.66
CA ILE A 110 -8.54 -35.26 18.67
C ILE A 110 -8.61 -36.04 19.99
N GLU A 111 -8.83 -37.34 19.93
CA GLU A 111 -8.91 -38.24 21.10
C GLU A 111 -7.54 -38.39 21.76
N ARG A 112 -6.47 -38.57 20.98
CA ARG A 112 -5.11 -38.64 21.51
C ARG A 112 -4.61 -37.31 22.10
N ARG A 113 -5.09 -36.17 21.60
CA ARG A 113 -4.89 -34.84 22.22
C ARG A 113 -5.65 -34.65 23.54
N ARG A 114 -6.62 -35.52 23.84
CA ARG A 114 -7.36 -35.52 25.12
C ARG A 114 -6.77 -36.52 26.12
N ASP A 115 -6.32 -37.69 25.65
CA ASP A 115 -5.85 -38.78 26.51
C ASP A 115 -4.37 -38.68 26.89
N VAL A 116 -3.53 -38.18 25.98
CA VAL A 116 -2.25 -37.61 26.40
C VAL A 116 -2.64 -36.27 27.01
N GLY A 117 -2.48 -36.13 28.33
CA GLY A 117 -2.35 -34.82 28.99
C GLY A 117 -1.10 -34.15 28.42
N ASP A 118 -1.17 -33.82 27.14
CA ASP A 118 -0.08 -33.24 26.39
C ASP A 118 0.13 -31.88 27.03
N GLY A 119 1.40 -31.52 27.17
CA GLY A 119 1.81 -30.15 27.38
C GLY A 119 1.46 -29.31 26.14
N THR A 120 0.17 -29.30 25.75
CA THR A 120 -0.51 -28.11 25.27
C THR A 120 -0.07 -27.01 26.19
N THR A 121 0.98 -26.30 25.76
CA THR A 121 1.44 -25.09 26.39
C THR A 121 0.19 -24.27 26.63
N ALA A 122 -0.21 -24.16 27.89
CA ALA A 122 -1.33 -23.31 28.25
C ALA A 122 -0.94 -21.91 27.77
N PHE A 123 -1.60 -21.43 26.72
CA PHE A 123 -1.33 -20.11 26.19
C PHE A 123 -2.02 -19.12 27.12
N ILE A 124 -1.24 -18.24 27.76
CA ILE A 124 -1.79 -17.14 28.54
C ILE A 124 -2.46 -16.18 27.53
N PRO A 125 -3.78 -15.92 27.64
CA PRO A 125 -4.43 -14.94 26.79
C PRO A 125 -3.78 -13.57 27.02
N MET A 126 -3.22 -12.98 25.96
CA MET A 126 -2.70 -11.62 26.02
C MET A 126 -3.84 -10.64 25.79
N LEU A 127 -4.04 -9.76 26.78
CA LEU A 127 -4.94 -8.61 26.72
C LEU A 127 -4.09 -7.35 26.50
N PHE A 128 -4.50 -6.52 25.55
CA PHE A 128 -3.85 -5.24 25.25
C PHE A 128 -4.83 -4.10 25.48
N GLN A 129 -4.38 -3.03 26.12
CA GLN A 129 -5.16 -1.81 26.28
C GLN A 129 -5.32 -1.09 24.93
N PRO A 130 -6.41 -0.31 24.74
CA PRO A 130 -6.56 0.55 23.57
C PRO A 130 -5.34 1.44 23.37
N GLY A 131 -4.81 1.46 22.15
CA GLY A 131 -3.64 2.24 21.74
C GLY A 131 -2.30 1.74 22.29
N GLU A 132 -2.28 0.60 22.98
CA GLU A 132 -1.06 0.07 23.58
C GLU A 132 -0.08 -0.45 22.53
N ALA A 133 -0.53 -1.32 21.62
CA ALA A 133 0.37 -2.04 20.74
C ALA A 133 -0.21 -2.37 19.36
N TYR A 134 0.65 -2.43 18.35
CA TYR A 134 0.38 -3.08 17.07
C TYR A 134 1.40 -4.15 16.76
N GLN A 135 1.07 -4.99 15.80
CA GLN A 135 1.98 -5.98 15.21
C GLN A 135 2.20 -5.66 13.74
N PHE A 136 3.42 -5.90 13.28
CA PHE A 136 3.81 -5.72 11.89
C PHE A 136 4.51 -6.96 11.33
N ASP A 137 4.08 -7.41 10.15
CA ASP A 137 4.63 -8.60 9.49
C ASP A 137 4.63 -8.46 7.94
N TRP A 138 5.44 -9.28 7.27
CA TRP A 138 5.51 -9.39 5.82
C TRP A 138 4.99 -10.73 5.32
N SER A 139 4.04 -10.71 4.38
CA SER A 139 3.64 -11.89 3.61
C SER A 139 4.01 -11.77 2.13
N HIS A 140 3.83 -12.88 1.41
CA HIS A 140 4.30 -13.04 0.03
C HIS A 140 3.19 -13.61 -0.83
N GLU A 141 2.55 -12.78 -1.65
CA GLU A 141 1.35 -13.17 -2.39
C GLU A 141 1.55 -13.10 -3.90
N ASP A 142 0.98 -14.05 -4.63
CA ASP A 142 0.97 -14.06 -6.09
C ASP A 142 -0.26 -13.32 -6.59
N VAL A 143 -0.05 -12.22 -7.31
CA VAL A 143 -1.08 -11.41 -7.96
C VAL A 143 -0.80 -11.27 -9.46
N GLU A 144 -1.73 -10.70 -10.20
CA GLU A 144 -1.53 -10.33 -11.61
C GLU A 144 -1.62 -8.81 -11.75
N ILE A 145 -0.54 -8.18 -12.22
CA ILE A 145 -0.46 -6.73 -12.44
C ILE A 145 -0.19 -6.48 -13.92
N ALA A 146 -1.01 -5.66 -14.57
CA ALA A 146 -0.92 -5.38 -16.01
C ALA A 146 -0.85 -6.67 -16.87
N GLY A 147 -1.65 -7.68 -16.51
CA GLY A 147 -1.71 -8.97 -17.19
C GLY A 147 -0.50 -9.89 -16.95
N LYS A 148 0.42 -9.54 -16.04
CA LYS A 148 1.62 -10.34 -15.73
C LYS A 148 1.60 -10.87 -14.30
N PRO A 149 1.91 -12.15 -14.07
CA PRO A 149 2.02 -12.69 -12.72
C PRO A 149 3.19 -12.03 -11.99
N MET A 150 2.94 -11.55 -10.78
CA MET A 150 3.92 -10.87 -9.94
C MET A 150 3.78 -11.36 -8.50
N ARG A 151 4.90 -11.76 -7.90
CA ARG A 151 4.99 -12.01 -6.46
C ARG A 151 5.17 -10.66 -5.77
N VAL A 152 4.14 -10.22 -5.04
CA VAL A 152 4.20 -9.00 -4.23
C VAL A 152 4.53 -9.32 -2.78
N LYS A 153 5.09 -8.32 -2.11
CA LYS A 153 5.42 -8.34 -0.69
C LYS A 153 4.37 -7.53 0.03
N VAL A 154 3.67 -8.13 0.96
CA VAL A 154 2.50 -7.52 1.58
C VAL A 154 2.83 -7.18 3.02
N ALA A 155 2.83 -5.89 3.34
CA ALA A 155 2.94 -5.40 4.69
C ALA A 155 1.58 -5.58 5.38
N HIS A 156 1.59 -6.23 6.53
CA HIS A 156 0.43 -6.38 7.40
C HIS A 156 0.71 -5.60 8.68
N MET A 157 -0.18 -4.67 9.01
CA MET A 157 -0.18 -3.99 10.29
C MET A 157 -1.50 -4.25 11.00
N ARG A 158 -1.46 -4.59 12.28
CA ARG A 158 -2.68 -4.89 13.05
C ARG A 158 -2.62 -4.29 14.45
N LEU A 159 -3.67 -3.58 14.84
CA LEU A 159 -3.84 -3.13 16.22
C LEU A 159 -4.17 -4.29 17.15
N CYS A 160 -3.53 -4.35 18.32
CA CYS A 160 -3.71 -5.46 19.24
C CYS A 160 -5.04 -5.43 19.97
N ALA A 161 -5.58 -4.24 20.28
CA ALA A 161 -6.85 -4.10 21.02
C ALA A 161 -8.06 -4.22 20.09
N SER A 162 -8.26 -3.32 19.12
CA SER A 162 -9.41 -3.38 18.20
C SER A 162 -9.39 -4.54 17.20
N ARG A 163 -8.20 -5.12 16.97
CA ARG A 163 -7.93 -6.09 15.89
C ARG A 163 -8.08 -5.51 14.49
N ALA A 164 -8.15 -4.19 14.33
CA ALA A 164 -8.14 -3.53 13.04
C ALA A 164 -6.86 -3.88 12.26
N VAL A 165 -7.02 -4.12 10.97
CA VAL A 165 -5.95 -4.56 10.07
C VAL A 165 -5.79 -3.54 8.96
N TYR A 166 -4.54 -3.27 8.60
CA TYR A 166 -4.14 -2.54 7.41
C TYR A 166 -3.18 -3.40 6.59
N VAL A 167 -3.41 -3.47 5.28
CA VAL A 167 -2.62 -4.29 4.37
C VAL A 167 -2.19 -3.46 3.17
N ARG A 168 -0.91 -3.56 2.80
CA ARG A 168 -0.38 -2.87 1.61
C ARG A 168 0.65 -3.71 0.86
N ALA A 169 0.51 -3.80 -0.45
CA ALA A 169 1.38 -4.54 -1.34
C ALA A 169 2.50 -3.66 -1.92
N TYR A 170 3.70 -4.23 -1.95
CA TYR A 170 4.94 -3.64 -2.44
C TYR A 170 5.65 -4.60 -3.40
N PRO A 171 6.51 -4.08 -4.29
CA PRO A 171 7.33 -4.91 -5.15
C PRO A 171 8.48 -5.61 -4.41
N ARG A 172 8.94 -5.06 -3.27
CA ARG A 172 10.07 -5.57 -2.48
C ARG A 172 9.84 -5.31 -0.98
N GLU A 173 10.76 -5.80 -0.14
CA GLU A 173 10.79 -5.56 1.32
C GLU A 173 12.04 -4.73 1.65
N THR A 174 12.14 -3.53 1.11
CA THR A 174 13.26 -2.62 1.40
C THR A 174 12.88 -1.63 2.49
N GLN A 175 13.87 -0.95 3.07
CA GLN A 175 13.68 -0.12 4.25
C GLN A 175 12.72 1.06 3.98
N GLU A 176 12.82 1.70 2.82
CA GLU A 176 11.92 2.78 2.41
C GLU A 176 10.46 2.32 2.27
N MET A 177 10.23 1.06 1.91
CA MET A 177 8.88 0.48 1.83
C MET A 177 8.32 0.12 3.21
N LEU A 178 9.19 -0.31 4.13
CA LEU A 178 8.83 -0.48 5.53
C LEU A 178 8.34 0.86 6.12
N PHE A 179 9.07 1.94 5.86
CA PHE A 179 8.72 3.27 6.36
C PHE A 179 7.40 3.79 5.76
N ASP A 180 7.20 3.64 4.45
CA ASP A 180 5.95 3.99 3.78
C ASP A 180 4.77 3.16 4.33
N ALA A 181 4.97 1.88 4.62
CA ALA A 181 3.92 1.02 5.18
C ALA A 181 3.47 1.49 6.57
N HIS A 182 4.39 1.96 7.41
CA HIS A 182 4.07 2.52 8.72
C HIS A 182 3.34 3.84 8.59
N ALA A 183 3.85 4.76 7.77
CA ALA A 183 3.22 6.06 7.56
C ALA A 183 1.76 5.89 7.10
N ARG A 184 1.51 5.00 6.15
CA ARG A 184 0.15 4.75 5.64
C ARG A 184 -0.73 3.97 6.60
N GLY A 185 -0.17 2.99 7.33
CA GLY A 185 -0.90 2.24 8.34
C GLY A 185 -1.38 3.13 9.49
N PHE A 186 -0.51 4.00 10.02
CA PHE A 186 -0.88 4.95 11.06
C PHE A 186 -1.90 5.98 10.58
N ALA A 187 -1.75 6.48 9.35
CA ALA A 187 -2.75 7.35 8.74
C ALA A 187 -4.11 6.63 8.60
N PHE A 188 -4.13 5.36 8.21
CA PHE A 188 -5.35 4.55 8.11
C PHE A 188 -6.04 4.36 9.47
N PHE A 189 -5.27 4.06 10.52
CA PHE A 189 -5.79 3.93 11.89
C PHE A 189 -6.14 5.28 12.53
N GLY A 190 -5.72 6.40 11.94
CA GLY A 190 -5.95 7.74 12.48
C GLY A 190 -5.11 8.06 13.72
N GLY A 191 -4.00 7.37 13.92
CA GLY A 191 -3.11 7.55 15.06
C GLY A 191 -2.05 6.46 15.17
N VAL A 192 -1.14 6.63 16.12
CA VAL A 192 0.01 5.75 16.35
C VAL A 192 -0.11 5.05 17.71
N PRO A 193 -0.05 3.71 17.79
CA PRO A 193 0.01 3.01 19.07
C PRO A 193 1.38 3.19 19.75
N ARG A 194 1.46 2.97 21.06
CA ARG A 194 2.69 3.21 21.84
C ARG A 194 3.79 2.19 21.57
N ARG A 195 3.44 0.95 21.27
CA ARG A 195 4.38 -0.16 21.11
C ARG A 195 4.23 -0.85 19.76
N GLY A 196 5.34 -1.06 19.05
CA GLY A 196 5.38 -1.79 17.79
C GLY A 196 6.02 -3.15 17.99
N ILE A 197 5.28 -4.23 17.72
CA ILE A 197 5.77 -5.60 17.85
C ILE A 197 6.17 -6.12 16.47
N TYR A 198 7.43 -6.51 16.33
CA TYR A 198 8.03 -6.90 15.06
C TYR A 198 8.57 -8.33 15.09
N ASP A 199 8.41 -9.06 13.98
CA ASP A 199 9.21 -10.26 13.76
C ASP A 199 10.67 -9.90 13.42
N ASN A 200 11.58 -10.88 13.43
CA ASN A 200 13.01 -10.73 13.12
C ASN A 200 13.27 -10.46 11.63
N MET A 201 12.65 -9.41 11.09
CA MET A 201 12.86 -8.96 9.73
C MET A 201 14.15 -8.15 9.63
N LYS A 202 14.99 -8.49 8.65
CA LYS A 202 16.26 -7.81 8.38
C LYS A 202 16.11 -6.31 8.06
N THR A 203 14.91 -5.89 7.65
CA THR A 203 14.56 -4.49 7.36
C THR A 203 14.47 -3.63 8.63
N ALA A 204 14.14 -4.22 9.77
CA ALA A 204 14.09 -3.56 11.07
C ALA A 204 15.29 -3.93 11.96
N VAL A 205 15.80 -5.17 11.85
CA VAL A 205 16.86 -5.72 12.72
C VAL A 205 18.17 -5.89 11.96
N THR A 206 19.24 -5.26 12.44
CA THR A 206 20.57 -5.30 11.82
C THR A 206 21.38 -6.54 12.22
N SER A 207 21.24 -7.00 13.47
CA SER A 207 21.91 -8.21 13.98
C SER A 207 21.09 -8.91 15.05
N VAL A 208 21.15 -10.25 15.07
CA VAL A 208 20.52 -11.10 16.10
C VAL A 208 21.64 -11.76 16.90
N PHE A 209 21.79 -11.39 18.17
CA PHE A 209 22.69 -12.06 19.11
C PHE A 209 21.94 -13.14 19.91
N THR A 210 22.67 -14.09 20.49
CA THR A 210 22.15 -15.07 21.45
C THR A 210 21.74 -14.35 22.75
N GLY A 211 20.45 -14.06 22.92
CA GLY A 211 19.89 -13.38 24.10
C GLY A 211 18.62 -12.54 23.79
N LYS A 212 18.21 -11.68 24.73
CA LYS A 212 17.10 -10.71 24.56
C LYS A 212 17.54 -9.41 23.86
N ASP A 213 18.84 -9.15 23.75
CA ASP A 213 19.35 -7.91 23.18
C ASP A 213 19.38 -7.98 21.65
N ARG A 214 18.60 -7.11 21.00
CA ARG A 214 18.56 -6.97 19.55
C ARG A 214 18.95 -5.56 19.13
N VAL A 215 19.72 -5.44 18.06
CA VAL A 215 20.10 -4.15 17.48
C VAL A 215 19.17 -3.84 16.31
N PHE A 216 18.26 -2.90 16.54
CA PHE A 216 17.45 -2.31 15.47
C PHE A 216 18.30 -1.41 14.58
N ASN A 217 17.95 -1.33 13.30
CA ASN A 217 18.59 -0.44 12.34
C ASN A 217 18.42 1.03 12.80
N ARG A 218 19.50 1.82 12.76
CA ARG A 218 19.49 3.23 13.17
C ARG A 218 18.37 4.05 12.52
N ARG A 219 18.16 3.93 11.20
CA ARG A 219 17.08 4.68 10.52
C ARG A 219 15.69 4.22 10.97
N PHE A 220 15.55 2.94 11.30
CA PHE A 220 14.30 2.42 11.85
C PHE A 220 14.04 2.95 13.27
N LEU A 221 15.08 3.06 14.12
CA LEU A 221 14.95 3.71 15.42
C LEU A 221 14.58 5.19 15.31
N ILE A 222 15.12 5.91 14.32
CA ILE A 222 14.72 7.31 14.05
C ILE A 222 13.25 7.39 13.64
N MET A 223 12.75 6.45 12.81
CA MET A 223 11.32 6.37 12.49
C MET A 223 10.49 6.09 13.75
N ALA A 224 10.93 5.16 14.59
CA ALA A 224 10.24 4.81 15.82
C ALA A 224 10.16 6.01 16.78
N ASP A 225 11.26 6.76 16.94
CA ASP A 225 11.33 8.01 17.69
C ASP A 225 10.39 9.09 17.13
N HIS A 226 10.39 9.31 15.81
CA HIS A 226 9.49 10.25 15.12
C HIS A 226 8.01 9.99 15.43
N TYR A 227 7.62 8.72 15.52
CA TYR A 227 6.26 8.31 15.85
C TYR A 227 6.04 8.03 17.35
N MET A 228 7.05 8.20 18.20
CA MET A 228 7.03 7.86 19.63
C MET A 228 6.56 6.40 19.87
N VAL A 229 7.04 5.48 19.05
CA VAL A 229 6.79 4.05 19.14
C VAL A 229 7.95 3.36 19.82
N GLU A 230 7.68 2.52 20.81
CA GLU A 230 8.65 1.60 21.38
C GLU A 230 8.71 0.30 20.57
N PRO A 231 9.80 0.01 19.82
CA PRO A 231 9.90 -1.21 19.04
C PRO A 231 10.28 -2.40 19.93
N THR A 232 9.46 -3.43 19.93
CA THR A 232 9.70 -4.70 20.59
C THR A 232 9.84 -5.80 19.56
N ALA A 233 10.91 -6.59 19.62
CA ALA A 233 11.07 -7.76 18.76
C ALA A 233 10.59 -9.02 19.48
N CYS A 234 9.88 -9.90 18.78
CA CYS A 234 9.46 -11.19 19.34
C CYS A 234 10.66 -12.04 19.73
N SER A 235 10.58 -12.79 20.84
CA SER A 235 11.63 -13.74 21.23
C SER A 235 11.69 -14.91 20.22
N PRO A 236 12.88 -15.40 19.79
CA PRO A 236 12.96 -16.58 18.95
C PRO A 236 12.44 -17.77 19.77
N ALA A 237 11.53 -18.57 19.20
CA ALA A 237 10.84 -19.71 19.83
C ALA A 237 9.66 -19.41 20.78
N ALA A 238 9.24 -18.15 20.95
CA ALA A 238 8.00 -17.81 21.67
C ALA A 238 6.76 -17.79 20.75
N GLY A 239 6.47 -18.92 20.07
CA GLY A 239 5.27 -19.04 19.21
C GLY A 239 3.96 -18.80 19.97
N TRP A 240 3.98 -18.91 21.30
CA TRP A 240 2.84 -18.66 22.18
C TRP A 240 2.46 -17.17 22.30
N GLU A 241 3.40 -16.24 22.13
CA GLU A 241 3.12 -14.80 22.02
C GLU A 241 2.51 -14.45 20.64
N LYS A 242 2.71 -15.31 19.63
CA LYS A 242 2.27 -15.11 18.23
C LYS A 242 0.96 -15.83 17.86
N GLY A 243 0.36 -16.61 18.76
CA GLY A 243 -0.79 -17.48 18.46
C GLY A 243 -2.05 -16.75 17.97
N GLN A 244 -2.27 -15.50 18.40
CA GLN A 244 -3.37 -14.65 17.89
C GLN A 244 -3.15 -14.16 16.44
N VAL A 245 -1.91 -14.21 15.95
CA VAL A 245 -1.50 -13.60 14.67
C VAL A 245 -1.21 -14.64 13.60
N GLU A 246 -0.57 -15.77 13.91
CA GLU A 246 -0.35 -16.84 12.91
C GLU A 246 -1.68 -17.35 12.32
N ASN A 247 -2.71 -17.54 13.14
CA ASN A 247 -4.03 -17.94 12.66
C ASN A 247 -4.70 -16.84 11.81
N GLN A 248 -4.44 -15.57 12.09
CA GLN A 248 -5.11 -14.46 11.39
C GLN A 248 -4.40 -13.98 10.12
N VAL A 249 -3.06 -13.98 10.05
CA VAL A 249 -2.34 -13.76 8.78
C VAL A 249 -2.73 -14.83 7.77
N GLN A 250 -2.86 -16.09 8.20
CA GLN A 250 -3.41 -17.16 7.36
C GLN A 250 -4.89 -16.91 6.98
N THR A 251 -5.67 -16.31 7.87
CA THR A 251 -7.08 -15.94 7.60
C THR A 251 -7.19 -14.79 6.58
N ILE A 252 -6.39 -13.74 6.71
CA ILE A 252 -6.36 -12.59 5.80
C ILE A 252 -5.83 -13.05 4.44
N ARG A 253 -4.76 -13.84 4.41
CA ARG A 253 -4.21 -14.41 3.19
C ARG A 253 -5.22 -15.25 2.42
N GLY A 254 -5.92 -16.14 3.13
CA GLY A 254 -6.98 -16.97 2.54
C GLY A 254 -8.21 -16.18 2.09
N ARG A 255 -8.48 -15.00 2.67
CA ARG A 255 -9.68 -14.20 2.36
C ARG A 255 -9.45 -13.10 1.32
N PHE A 256 -8.35 -12.38 1.39
CA PHE A 256 -8.12 -11.20 0.54
C PHE A 256 -7.48 -11.60 -0.80
N PHE A 257 -6.62 -12.61 -0.80
CA PHE A 257 -5.81 -12.96 -1.98
C PHE A 257 -6.30 -14.25 -2.68
N GLN A 258 -7.49 -14.74 -2.32
CA GLN A 258 -8.14 -15.87 -3.00
C GLN A 258 -9.56 -15.49 -3.45
N PRO A 259 -9.90 -15.67 -4.75
CA PRO A 259 -9.02 -16.11 -5.85
C PRO A 259 -7.91 -15.10 -6.15
N ARG A 260 -6.96 -15.48 -7.03
CA ARG A 260 -5.83 -14.61 -7.40
C ARG A 260 -6.35 -13.25 -7.89
N LEU A 261 -5.88 -12.20 -7.25
CA LEU A 261 -6.22 -10.81 -7.58
C LEU A 261 -5.57 -10.37 -8.90
N ARG A 262 -6.30 -9.53 -9.67
CA ARG A 262 -5.87 -8.99 -10.95
C ARG A 262 -6.17 -7.49 -11.02
N PHE A 263 -5.15 -6.67 -11.28
CA PHE A 263 -5.26 -5.20 -11.35
C PHE A 263 -4.36 -4.64 -12.47
N ALA A 264 -4.62 -3.40 -12.93
CA ALA A 264 -3.77 -2.78 -13.94
C ALA A 264 -2.46 -2.25 -13.32
N SER A 265 -2.48 -1.84 -12.06
CA SER A 265 -1.30 -1.32 -11.35
C SER A 265 -1.25 -1.75 -9.87
N LEU A 266 -0.07 -1.61 -9.25
CA LEU A 266 0.08 -1.78 -7.79
C LEU A 266 -0.71 -0.73 -7.00
N GLU A 267 -0.88 0.46 -7.57
CA GLU A 267 -1.65 1.53 -6.95
C GLU A 267 -3.14 1.15 -6.85
N GLU A 268 -3.73 0.63 -7.94
CA GLU A 268 -5.10 0.12 -7.93
C GLU A 268 -5.28 -1.03 -6.93
N LEU A 269 -4.35 -2.00 -6.92
CA LEU A 269 -4.36 -3.08 -5.94
C LEU A 269 -4.36 -2.54 -4.51
N ASN A 270 -3.51 -1.54 -4.23
CA ASN A 270 -3.41 -0.96 -2.90
C ASN A 270 -4.65 -0.16 -2.50
N GLY A 271 -5.25 0.58 -3.43
CA GLY A 271 -6.53 1.26 -3.20
C GLY A 271 -7.64 0.25 -2.87
N TRP A 272 -7.69 -0.87 -3.59
CA TRP A 272 -8.62 -1.96 -3.31
C TRP A 272 -8.35 -2.64 -1.95
N LEU A 273 -7.10 -2.95 -1.63
CA LEU A 273 -6.74 -3.58 -0.34
C LEU A 273 -7.14 -2.70 0.84
N GLU A 274 -6.95 -1.38 0.73
CA GLU A 274 -7.33 -0.44 1.77
C GLU A 274 -8.87 -0.39 1.95
N ALA A 275 -9.63 -0.36 0.86
CA ALA A 275 -11.09 -0.45 0.90
C ALA A 275 -11.56 -1.79 1.49
N GLU A 276 -10.88 -2.88 1.15
CA GLU A 276 -11.16 -4.22 1.67
C GLU A 276 -10.89 -4.33 3.17
N CYS A 277 -9.84 -3.69 3.68
CA CYS A 277 -9.58 -3.60 5.12
C CYS A 277 -10.74 -2.94 5.87
N ARG A 278 -11.28 -1.82 5.35
CA ARG A 278 -12.45 -1.14 5.93
C ARG A 278 -13.68 -2.04 5.90
N ARG A 279 -13.99 -2.60 4.73
CA ARG A 279 -15.15 -3.49 4.52
C ARG A 279 -15.11 -4.72 5.43
N TRP A 280 -13.92 -5.30 5.64
CA TRP A 280 -13.73 -6.42 6.55
C TRP A 280 -13.96 -6.00 8.01
N ALA A 281 -13.39 -4.87 8.42
CA ALA A 281 -13.55 -4.35 9.78
C ALA A 281 -15.03 -4.08 10.13
N GLU A 282 -15.81 -3.57 9.19
CA GLU A 282 -17.26 -3.32 9.36
C GLU A 282 -18.09 -4.58 9.55
N ARG A 283 -17.67 -5.71 8.97
CA ARG A 283 -18.44 -6.97 8.97
C ARG A 283 -17.97 -7.96 10.03
N GLN A 284 -16.71 -7.88 10.42
CA GLN A 284 -16.10 -8.83 11.31
C GLN A 284 -16.44 -8.49 12.76
N ALA A 285 -17.14 -9.40 13.44
CA ALA A 285 -17.34 -9.32 14.88
C ALA A 285 -15.98 -9.43 15.62
N HIS A 286 -15.81 -8.65 16.68
CA HIS A 286 -14.61 -8.66 17.50
C HIS A 286 -14.51 -10.01 18.24
N PRO A 287 -13.34 -10.69 18.24
CA PRO A 287 -13.21 -12.05 18.78
C PRO A 287 -13.58 -12.19 20.26
N GLU A 288 -13.38 -11.13 21.05
CA GLU A 288 -13.65 -11.12 22.50
C GLU A 288 -14.93 -10.32 22.85
N GLN A 289 -15.42 -9.48 21.93
CA GLN A 289 -16.60 -8.61 22.11
C GLN A 289 -17.52 -8.81 20.91
N GLY A 290 -18.14 -10.00 20.83
CA GLY A 290 -18.86 -10.45 19.63
C GLY A 290 -20.10 -9.62 19.26
N ASP A 291 -20.53 -8.73 20.14
CA ASP A 291 -21.59 -7.74 19.94
C ASP A 291 -21.11 -6.49 19.17
N GLN A 292 -19.79 -6.27 19.10
CA GLN A 292 -19.19 -5.17 18.36
C GLN A 292 -18.40 -5.65 17.15
N THR A 293 -18.32 -4.80 16.13
CA THR A 293 -17.47 -5.04 14.96
C THR A 293 -16.06 -4.51 15.21
N VAL A 294 -15.08 -5.02 14.46
CA VAL A 294 -13.70 -4.51 14.50
C VAL A 294 -13.65 -3.01 14.16
N ALA A 295 -14.53 -2.52 13.27
CA ALA A 295 -14.63 -1.10 12.97
C ALA A 295 -15.13 -0.29 14.18
N GLN A 296 -16.16 -0.76 14.89
CA GLN A 296 -16.65 -0.10 16.11
C GLN A 296 -15.56 -0.05 17.18
N MET A 297 -14.85 -1.16 17.37
CA MET A 297 -13.72 -1.23 18.29
C MET A 297 -12.58 -0.28 17.90
N LEU A 298 -12.29 -0.13 16.61
CA LEU A 298 -11.29 0.82 16.12
C LEU A 298 -11.70 2.26 16.46
N GLU A 299 -12.95 2.64 16.22
CA GLU A 299 -13.44 3.99 16.55
C GLU A 299 -13.35 4.27 18.06
N MET A 300 -13.58 3.27 18.91
CA MET A 300 -13.38 3.40 20.37
C MET A 300 -11.90 3.46 20.76
N GLU A 301 -11.01 2.83 19.99
CA GLU A 301 -9.56 2.83 20.24
C GLU A 301 -8.88 4.13 19.77
N ARG A 302 -9.37 4.79 18.72
CA ARG A 302 -8.76 5.99 18.12
C ARG A 302 -8.39 7.09 19.13
N PRO A 303 -9.23 7.46 20.12
CA PRO A 303 -8.88 8.48 21.11
C PRO A 303 -7.69 8.09 22.02
N ALA A 304 -7.36 6.80 22.13
CA ALA A 304 -6.23 6.30 22.90
C ALA A 304 -4.93 6.22 22.08
N LEU A 305 -5.00 6.36 20.75
CA LEU A 305 -3.83 6.43 19.88
C LEU A 305 -3.13 7.79 20.02
N GLN A 306 -1.81 7.79 19.85
CA GLN A 306 -1.03 9.02 19.77
C GLN A 306 -1.36 9.77 18.47
N SER A 307 -1.35 11.10 18.53
CA SER A 307 -1.55 11.92 17.34
C SER A 307 -0.39 11.75 16.35
N MET A 308 -0.71 11.60 15.07
CA MET A 308 0.29 11.53 14.02
C MET A 308 0.72 12.95 13.64
N LEU A 309 1.95 13.35 14.00
CA LEU A 309 2.50 14.68 13.67
C LEU A 309 2.65 14.90 12.15
N GLY A 310 2.95 13.84 11.41
CA GLY A 310 3.15 13.83 9.97
C GLY A 310 3.89 12.57 9.51
N PRO A 311 3.93 12.27 8.20
CA PRO A 311 4.68 11.13 7.70
C PRO A 311 6.18 11.31 7.91
N PHE A 312 6.85 10.28 8.42
CA PHE A 312 8.31 10.21 8.51
C PHE A 312 8.95 10.25 7.11
N ASP A 313 10.04 11.00 6.95
CA ASP A 313 10.81 11.11 5.70
C ASP A 313 11.64 9.83 5.44
N GLY A 314 10.91 8.78 5.00
CA GLY A 314 11.40 7.41 4.88
C GLY A 314 12.08 7.09 3.54
N PHE A 315 13.29 7.60 3.31
CA PHE A 315 14.08 7.28 2.11
C PHE A 315 15.27 6.34 2.37
N ASN A 316 15.87 5.81 1.30
CA ASN A 316 17.22 5.27 1.31
C ASN A 316 18.15 6.18 0.49
N GLU A 317 19.30 6.56 1.04
CA GLU A 317 20.24 7.46 0.37
C GLU A 317 21.42 6.70 -0.25
N SER A 318 21.87 7.16 -1.41
CA SER A 318 23.04 6.61 -2.10
C SER A 318 23.65 7.65 -3.04
N GLU A 319 24.95 7.58 -3.28
CA GLU A 319 25.66 8.47 -4.22
C GLU A 319 25.77 7.86 -5.61
N HIS A 320 25.60 8.70 -6.64
CA HIS A 320 25.64 8.29 -8.04
C HIS A 320 26.36 9.32 -8.90
N GLY A 321 27.16 8.85 -9.86
CA GLY A 321 27.77 9.71 -10.88
C GLY A 321 26.78 10.00 -12.01
N VAL A 322 26.71 11.26 -12.45
CA VAL A 322 25.91 11.68 -13.60
C VAL A 322 26.72 11.52 -14.88
N SER A 323 26.17 10.83 -15.88
CA SER A 323 26.81 10.66 -17.18
C SER A 323 26.89 11.99 -17.97
N GLY A 324 27.70 12.02 -19.04
CA GLY A 324 27.70 13.14 -19.99
C GLY A 324 26.39 13.34 -20.76
N THR A 325 25.47 12.37 -20.72
CA THR A 325 24.11 12.45 -21.29
C THR A 325 23.06 12.80 -20.24
N CYS A 326 23.48 13.33 -19.09
CA CYS A 326 22.63 13.76 -17.98
C CYS A 326 21.78 12.62 -17.39
N LEU A 327 22.35 11.42 -17.27
CA LEU A 327 21.68 10.24 -16.72
C LEU A 327 22.40 9.74 -15.45
N ILE A 328 21.63 9.35 -14.45
CA ILE A 328 22.10 8.51 -13.32
C ILE A 328 21.65 7.07 -13.51
N SER A 329 22.38 6.10 -12.96
CA SER A 329 21.98 4.69 -12.98
C SER A 329 21.55 4.25 -11.58
N TYR A 330 20.26 3.99 -11.38
CA TYR A 330 19.69 3.56 -10.11
C TYR A 330 18.81 2.31 -10.29
N ASP A 331 19.01 1.29 -9.45
CA ASP A 331 18.28 0.01 -9.48
C ASP A 331 18.21 -0.64 -10.89
N ARG A 332 19.33 -0.58 -11.63
CA ARG A 332 19.47 -1.07 -13.04
C ARG A 332 18.61 -0.32 -14.07
N ASN A 333 18.12 0.86 -13.72
CA ASN A 333 17.44 1.77 -14.64
C ASN A 333 18.23 3.07 -14.74
N ARG A 334 17.96 3.85 -15.78
CA ARG A 334 18.59 5.15 -15.99
C ARG A 334 17.55 6.24 -15.87
N TYR A 335 17.86 7.28 -15.10
CA TYR A 335 16.97 8.42 -14.90
C TYR A 335 17.70 9.69 -15.29
N SER A 336 17.03 10.54 -16.06
CA SER A 336 17.58 11.85 -16.42
C SER A 336 17.65 12.80 -15.23
N VAL A 337 18.60 13.71 -15.27
CA VAL A 337 18.78 14.79 -14.29
C VAL A 337 19.06 16.10 -14.99
N LEU A 338 18.80 17.23 -14.32
CA LEU A 338 19.10 18.56 -14.87
C LEU A 338 20.50 18.60 -15.47
N SER A 339 20.59 19.09 -16.70
CA SER A 339 21.83 19.13 -17.47
C SER A 339 22.94 19.99 -16.85
N THR A 340 22.59 20.87 -15.91
CA THR A 340 23.53 21.66 -15.09
C THR A 340 24.43 20.81 -14.20
N VAL A 341 24.02 19.57 -13.89
CA VAL A 341 24.80 18.64 -13.05
C VAL A 341 25.46 17.50 -13.82
N ALA A 342 25.53 17.59 -15.16
CA ALA A 342 26.22 16.59 -15.97
C ALA A 342 27.68 16.41 -15.52
N ARG A 343 28.15 15.16 -15.46
CA ARG A 343 29.50 14.76 -15.00
C ARG A 343 29.83 15.11 -13.53
N ARG A 344 28.84 15.39 -12.69
CA ARG A 344 29.00 15.56 -11.23
C ARG A 344 28.52 14.33 -10.47
N THR A 345 28.87 14.25 -9.19
CA THR A 345 28.26 13.28 -8.25
C THR A 345 27.02 13.90 -7.62
N VAL A 346 25.96 13.10 -7.49
CA VAL A 346 24.68 13.49 -6.91
C VAL A 346 24.21 12.48 -5.86
N GLN A 347 23.37 12.92 -4.95
CA GLN A 347 22.73 12.09 -3.94
C GLN A 347 21.34 11.67 -4.43
N VAL A 348 21.04 10.38 -4.37
CA VAL A 348 19.73 9.83 -4.69
C VAL A 348 19.05 9.40 -3.41
N ARG A 349 17.93 10.06 -3.09
CA ARG A 349 16.99 9.67 -2.05
C ARG A 349 15.88 8.84 -2.69
N ALA A 350 15.88 7.55 -2.42
CA ALA A 350 14.89 6.63 -2.93
C ALA A 350 13.77 6.42 -1.92
N TYR A 351 12.56 6.76 -2.32
CA TYR A 351 11.32 6.53 -1.61
C TYR A 351 10.64 5.24 -2.10
N ALA A 352 9.54 4.86 -1.47
CA ALA A 352 8.77 3.68 -1.88
C ALA A 352 8.19 3.79 -3.30
N ASP A 353 7.84 4.98 -3.75
CA ASP A 353 7.15 5.29 -5.00
C ASP A 353 7.96 6.15 -5.98
N ARG A 354 8.93 6.93 -5.48
CA ARG A 354 9.74 7.87 -6.27
C ARG A 354 11.22 7.87 -5.92
N ILE A 355 12.01 8.52 -6.75
CA ILE A 355 13.38 8.92 -6.43
C ILE A 355 13.52 10.44 -6.54
N VAL A 356 14.25 11.02 -5.60
CA VAL A 356 14.62 12.44 -5.61
C VAL A 356 16.13 12.52 -5.71
N VAL A 357 16.63 13.23 -6.73
CA VAL A 357 18.05 13.41 -6.97
C VAL A 357 18.44 14.81 -6.53
N ARG A 358 19.50 14.91 -5.74
CA ARG A 358 19.99 16.16 -5.15
C ARG A 358 21.45 16.41 -5.50
N CYS A 359 21.82 17.66 -5.71
CA CYS A 359 23.20 18.09 -5.83
C CYS A 359 23.45 19.21 -4.81
N GLY A 360 24.08 18.85 -3.67
CA GLY A 360 24.08 19.72 -2.49
C GLY A 360 22.65 19.88 -1.96
N ASP A 361 22.20 21.12 -1.81
CA ASP A 361 20.87 21.42 -1.26
C ASP A 361 19.75 21.49 -2.30
N GLU A 362 20.10 21.51 -3.59
CA GLU A 362 19.15 21.62 -4.70
C GLU A 362 18.64 20.26 -5.17
N VAL A 363 17.33 20.16 -5.42
CA VAL A 363 16.72 19.03 -6.11
C VAL A 363 16.90 19.20 -7.61
N VAL A 364 17.55 18.24 -8.24
CA VAL A 364 17.93 18.28 -9.66
C VAL A 364 17.20 17.27 -10.53
N ALA A 365 16.41 16.39 -9.92
CA ALA A 365 15.41 15.57 -10.58
C ALA A 365 14.46 14.94 -9.57
N GLU A 366 13.23 14.70 -9.98
CA GLU A 366 12.29 13.83 -9.29
C GLU A 366 11.65 12.90 -10.31
N HIS A 367 11.61 11.59 -10.03
CA HIS A 367 11.04 10.59 -10.94
C HIS A 367 10.19 9.58 -10.18
N PRO A 368 9.05 9.15 -10.75
CA PRO A 368 8.41 7.91 -10.34
C PRO A 368 9.38 6.73 -10.44
N ARG A 369 9.38 5.87 -9.44
CA ARG A 369 10.33 4.76 -9.35
C ARG A 369 9.86 3.61 -10.23
N PHE A 370 10.74 3.16 -11.12
CA PHE A 370 10.50 2.00 -11.97
C PHE A 370 11.20 0.77 -11.40
N PHE A 371 10.42 -0.26 -11.04
CA PHE A 371 10.92 -1.49 -10.40
C PHE A 371 11.35 -2.59 -11.39
N GLY A 372 11.19 -2.36 -12.69
CA GLY A 372 11.74 -3.21 -13.75
C GLY A 372 13.25 -3.01 -13.92
N ARG A 373 13.80 -3.41 -15.08
CA ARG A 373 15.24 -3.31 -15.37
C ARG A 373 15.47 -2.73 -16.75
N ASN A 374 16.63 -2.11 -16.93
CA ASN A 374 17.17 -1.62 -18.20
C ASN A 374 16.28 -0.59 -18.91
N ARG A 375 15.41 0.12 -18.18
CA ARG A 375 14.64 1.23 -18.73
C ARG A 375 15.41 2.53 -18.58
N THR A 376 15.32 3.41 -19.59
CA THR A 376 15.77 4.79 -19.49
C THR A 376 14.55 5.69 -19.43
N ILE A 377 14.50 6.55 -18.42
CA ILE A 377 13.38 7.45 -18.13
C ILE A 377 13.89 8.87 -18.28
N TYR A 378 13.38 9.55 -19.31
CA TYR A 378 13.70 10.93 -19.61
C TYR A 378 12.61 11.83 -19.07
N ASP A 379 13.03 12.92 -18.47
CA ASP A 379 12.24 14.14 -18.36
C ASP A 379 12.89 15.13 -19.34
N PRO A 380 12.16 15.54 -20.40
CA PRO A 380 12.67 16.45 -21.42
C PRO A 380 13.08 17.82 -20.84
N TRP A 381 12.45 18.26 -19.76
CA TRP A 381 12.75 19.54 -19.11
C TRP A 381 14.15 19.59 -18.53
N HIS A 382 14.72 18.44 -18.14
CA HIS A 382 16.10 18.35 -17.67
C HIS A 382 17.14 18.81 -18.70
N TYR A 383 16.82 18.68 -19.98
CA TYR A 383 17.71 18.98 -21.08
C TYR A 383 17.54 20.41 -21.62
N LEU A 384 16.60 21.19 -21.09
CA LEU A 384 16.26 22.51 -21.59
C LEU A 384 17.45 23.50 -21.64
N PRO A 385 18.34 23.59 -20.63
CA PRO A 385 19.55 24.42 -20.71
C PRO A 385 20.50 24.03 -21.87
N VAL A 386 20.60 22.73 -22.17
CA VAL A 386 21.40 22.23 -23.29
C VAL A 386 20.68 22.47 -24.62
N LEU A 387 19.36 22.28 -24.65
CA LEU A 387 18.53 22.50 -25.82
C LEU A 387 18.59 23.97 -26.27
N ALA A 388 18.58 24.92 -25.34
CA ALA A 388 18.74 26.34 -25.62
C ALA A 388 20.05 26.66 -26.36
N ARG A 389 21.13 25.92 -26.09
CA ARG A 389 22.43 26.05 -26.77
C ARG A 389 22.52 25.23 -28.06
N LYS A 390 21.73 24.16 -28.17
CA LYS A 390 21.75 23.20 -29.30
C LYS A 390 20.32 22.90 -29.80
N PRO A 391 19.65 23.86 -30.45
CA PRO A 391 18.23 23.70 -30.84
C PRO A 391 17.96 22.50 -31.77
N GLY A 392 18.92 22.15 -32.64
CA GLY A 392 18.80 21.00 -33.54
C GLY A 392 18.66 19.64 -32.82
N ALA A 393 18.98 19.56 -31.52
CA ALA A 393 18.75 18.36 -30.73
C ALA A 393 17.26 18.05 -30.52
N LEU A 394 16.35 19.02 -30.74
CA LEU A 394 14.91 18.83 -30.58
C LEU A 394 14.34 17.73 -31.48
N ARG A 395 14.93 17.50 -32.67
CA ARG A 395 14.42 16.51 -33.65
C ARG A 395 14.74 15.07 -33.28
N ASN A 396 16.01 14.84 -32.96
CA ASN A 396 16.59 13.49 -32.85
C ASN A 396 17.02 13.14 -31.42
N GLY A 397 16.91 14.09 -30.47
CA GLY A 397 17.23 13.83 -29.08
C GLY A 397 16.27 12.83 -28.48
N ALA A 398 16.79 11.72 -27.95
CA ALA A 398 15.99 10.69 -27.28
C ALA A 398 15.03 11.24 -26.21
N PRO A 399 15.39 12.26 -25.40
CA PRO A 399 14.46 12.85 -24.43
C PRO A 399 13.23 13.51 -25.07
N PHE A 400 13.34 14.04 -26.30
CA PHE A 400 12.27 14.80 -26.93
C PHE A 400 11.37 13.95 -27.84
N GLN A 401 11.65 12.65 -27.94
CA GLN A 401 10.77 11.69 -28.60
C GLN A 401 9.51 11.49 -27.75
N ASP A 402 8.34 11.51 -28.39
CA ASP A 402 7.04 11.38 -27.74
C ASP A 402 6.82 12.36 -26.57
N TRP A 403 7.44 13.54 -26.64
CA TRP A 403 7.31 14.55 -25.59
C TRP A 403 5.88 15.11 -25.52
N GLU A 404 5.18 14.76 -24.45
CA GLU A 404 3.88 15.32 -24.09
C GLU A 404 4.04 16.79 -23.65
N LEU A 405 3.89 17.68 -24.62
CA LEU A 405 3.92 19.13 -24.41
C LEU A 405 2.55 19.64 -23.92
N PRO A 406 2.52 20.68 -23.07
CA PRO A 406 1.29 21.39 -22.75
C PRO A 406 0.53 21.84 -24.01
N PRO A 407 -0.81 21.84 -24.01
CA PRO A 407 -1.61 22.03 -25.22
C PRO A 407 -1.26 23.29 -26.03
N ALA A 408 -0.97 24.41 -25.37
CA ALA A 408 -0.62 25.65 -26.08
C ALA A 408 0.75 25.53 -26.77
N LEU A 409 1.75 24.95 -26.09
CA LEU A 409 3.09 24.71 -26.65
C LEU A 409 3.05 23.69 -27.79
N ALA A 410 2.26 22.62 -27.66
CA ALA A 410 2.05 21.65 -28.74
C ALA A 410 1.40 22.29 -29.98
N ARG A 411 0.44 23.21 -29.77
CA ARG A 411 -0.19 23.97 -30.87
C ARG A 411 0.78 24.96 -31.50
N LEU A 412 1.61 25.63 -30.70
CA LEU A 412 2.67 26.52 -31.20
C LEU A 412 3.67 25.75 -32.07
N ARG A 413 4.19 24.62 -31.59
CA ARG A 413 5.11 23.75 -32.33
C ARG A 413 4.54 23.36 -33.70
N ARG A 414 3.26 22.93 -33.73
CA ARG A 414 2.58 22.61 -35.00
C ARG A 414 2.45 23.80 -35.95
N LYS A 415 2.17 25.00 -35.43
CA LYS A 415 2.05 26.22 -36.26
C LYS A 415 3.40 26.72 -36.79
N LEU A 416 4.48 26.58 -36.01
CA LEU A 416 5.83 26.96 -36.45
C LEU A 416 6.36 26.01 -37.53
N GLY A 417 5.86 24.77 -37.59
CA GLY A 417 6.21 23.79 -38.61
C GLY A 417 7.52 23.07 -38.30
N ASN A 418 8.16 22.57 -39.36
CA ASN A 418 9.41 21.82 -39.29
C ASN A 418 10.52 22.59 -39.99
N GLY A 419 11.75 22.52 -39.48
CA GLY A 419 12.91 23.19 -40.08
C GLY A 419 13.79 23.85 -39.03
N ASP A 420 15.04 24.17 -39.41
CA ASP A 420 16.06 24.59 -38.43
C ASP A 420 15.67 25.91 -37.76
N ASP A 421 15.02 26.79 -38.53
CA ASP A 421 14.48 28.05 -38.04
C ASP A 421 13.28 27.85 -37.11
N ALA A 422 12.35 26.97 -37.45
CA ALA A 422 11.19 26.64 -36.61
C ALA A 422 11.62 26.06 -35.26
N ASP A 423 12.60 25.14 -35.26
CA ASP A 423 13.15 24.57 -34.02
C ASP A 423 13.83 25.63 -33.16
N ARG A 424 14.63 26.53 -33.77
CA ARG A 424 15.26 27.65 -33.05
C ARG A 424 14.24 28.56 -32.39
N ARG A 425 13.20 28.98 -33.12
CA ARG A 425 12.12 29.84 -32.59
C ARG A 425 11.36 29.14 -31.46
N PHE A 426 11.02 27.86 -31.63
CA PHE A 426 10.34 27.09 -30.60
C PHE A 426 11.21 26.92 -29.34
N VAL A 427 12.50 26.63 -29.52
CA VAL A 427 13.46 26.51 -28.41
C VAL A 427 13.67 27.84 -27.68
N ARG A 428 13.62 28.99 -28.37
CA ARG A 428 13.64 30.33 -27.73
C ARG A 428 12.48 30.49 -26.76
N VAL A 429 11.27 30.07 -27.16
CA VAL A 429 10.08 30.11 -26.28
C VAL A 429 10.23 29.12 -25.13
N LEU A 430 10.69 27.90 -25.39
CA LEU A 430 10.92 26.91 -24.33
C LEU A 430 11.96 27.40 -23.32
N ALA A 431 13.03 28.07 -23.76
CA ALA A 431 14.08 28.57 -22.86
C ALA A 431 13.54 29.58 -21.83
N ALA A 432 12.48 30.33 -22.16
CA ALA A 432 11.82 31.24 -21.22
C ALA A 432 11.18 30.50 -20.02
N VAL A 433 10.88 29.19 -20.13
CA VAL A 433 10.38 28.38 -19.00
C VAL A 433 11.38 28.35 -17.85
N LEU A 434 12.70 28.45 -18.13
CA LEU A 434 13.73 28.49 -17.11
C LEU A 434 13.69 29.78 -16.27
N THR A 435 13.10 30.86 -16.80
CA THR A 435 13.03 32.17 -16.12
C THR A 435 11.65 32.50 -15.59
N ASP A 436 10.58 32.21 -16.35
CA ASP A 436 9.20 32.61 -16.03
C ASP A 436 8.35 31.47 -15.47
N GLY A 437 8.84 30.24 -15.56
CA GLY A 437 8.06 29.05 -15.24
C GLY A 437 7.09 28.63 -16.36
N LEU A 438 6.68 27.37 -16.32
CA LEU A 438 5.91 26.75 -17.39
C LEU A 438 4.53 27.38 -17.59
N GLU A 439 3.84 27.68 -16.49
CA GLU A 439 2.47 28.19 -16.51
C GLU A 439 2.37 29.57 -17.18
N LEU A 440 3.30 30.49 -16.86
CA LEU A 440 3.31 31.83 -17.43
C LEU A 440 3.65 31.79 -18.92
N VAL A 441 4.62 30.95 -19.31
CA VAL A 441 4.97 30.74 -20.72
C VAL A 441 3.79 30.16 -21.49
N GLU A 442 3.14 29.12 -20.96
CA GLU A 442 1.99 28.53 -21.64
C GLU A 442 0.83 29.54 -21.78
N ALA A 443 0.58 30.35 -20.76
CA ALA A 443 -0.43 31.41 -20.81
C ALA A 443 -0.09 32.48 -21.86
N ALA A 444 1.18 32.89 -21.97
CA ALA A 444 1.63 33.84 -22.99
C ALA A 444 1.50 33.26 -24.41
N VAL A 445 1.81 31.98 -24.59
CA VAL A 445 1.60 31.25 -25.85
C VAL A 445 0.13 31.21 -26.22
N ARG A 446 -0.76 30.93 -25.26
CA ARG A 446 -2.21 30.91 -25.47
C ARG A 446 -2.74 32.27 -25.92
N GLU A 447 -2.27 33.34 -25.28
CA GLU A 447 -2.61 34.72 -25.62
C GLU A 447 -2.16 35.08 -27.05
N ALA A 448 -0.88 34.82 -27.40
CA ALA A 448 -0.37 35.05 -28.75
C ALA A 448 -1.13 34.24 -29.81
N LEU A 449 -1.47 32.98 -29.53
CA LEU A 449 -2.21 32.14 -30.45
C LEU A 449 -3.67 32.61 -30.63
N ALA A 450 -4.26 33.26 -29.63
CA ALA A 450 -5.60 33.83 -29.69
C ALA A 450 -5.66 35.07 -30.60
N THR A 451 -4.58 35.85 -30.70
CA THR A 451 -4.45 36.94 -31.68
C THR A 451 -4.15 36.44 -33.11
N GLY A 452 -4.09 35.12 -33.31
CA GLY A 452 -3.84 34.50 -34.61
C GLY A 452 -2.35 34.31 -34.94
N THR A 453 -1.44 34.91 -34.17
CA THR A 453 0.00 34.97 -34.48
C THR A 453 0.78 33.82 -33.83
N ALA A 454 1.62 33.13 -34.59
CA ALA A 454 2.57 32.15 -34.06
C ALA A 454 4.00 32.71 -34.15
N SER A 455 4.30 33.70 -33.31
CA SER A 455 5.60 34.39 -33.26
C SER A 455 6.21 34.25 -31.88
N ASP A 456 7.45 33.77 -31.84
CA ASP A 456 8.27 33.70 -30.63
C ASP A 456 8.54 35.09 -30.05
N ASP A 457 8.80 36.10 -30.88
CA ASP A 457 9.04 37.47 -30.40
C ASP A 457 7.80 38.08 -29.72
N LEU A 458 6.59 37.82 -30.23
CA LEU A 458 5.35 38.25 -29.56
C LEU A 458 5.19 37.57 -28.20
N ILE A 459 5.44 36.27 -28.12
CA ILE A 459 5.33 35.51 -26.86
C ILE A 459 6.33 36.04 -25.83
N LEU A 460 7.59 36.25 -26.24
CA LEU A 460 8.62 36.82 -25.39
C LEU A 460 8.29 38.26 -24.96
N ASN A 461 7.64 39.04 -25.82
CA ASN A 461 7.19 40.39 -25.49
C ASN A 461 6.05 40.38 -24.45
N ILE A 462 5.07 39.48 -24.59
CA ILE A 462 4.01 39.28 -23.59
C ILE A 462 4.63 38.93 -22.22
N LEU A 463 5.60 38.01 -22.19
CA LEU A 463 6.31 37.65 -20.97
C LEU A 463 7.08 38.84 -20.39
N ALA A 464 7.81 39.59 -21.23
CA ALA A 464 8.54 40.77 -20.79
C ALA A 464 7.63 41.82 -20.13
N ARG A 465 6.46 42.12 -20.73
CA ARG A 465 5.48 43.05 -20.14
C ARG A 465 4.96 42.59 -18.78
N ARG A 466 4.81 41.28 -18.56
CA ARG A 466 4.37 40.73 -17.27
C ARG A 466 5.44 40.86 -16.18
N ARG A 467 6.71 40.96 -16.56
CA ARG A 467 7.82 41.24 -15.62
C ARG A 467 7.93 42.72 -15.29
N GLU A 468 7.38 43.61 -16.12
CA GLU A 468 7.45 45.04 -15.85
C GLU A 468 6.73 45.34 -14.53
N PRO A 469 7.38 46.06 -13.59
CA PRO A 469 6.72 46.52 -12.39
C PRO A 469 5.52 47.40 -12.79
N PRO A 470 4.47 47.46 -11.95
CA PRO A 470 3.34 48.34 -12.22
C PRO A 470 3.85 49.76 -12.44
N ARG A 471 3.33 50.43 -13.47
CA ARG A 471 3.70 51.82 -13.76
C ARG A 471 3.54 52.62 -12.47
N PRO A 472 4.55 53.40 -12.05
CA PRO A 472 4.40 54.27 -10.89
C PRO A 472 3.17 55.15 -11.11
N LEU A 473 2.41 55.36 -10.04
CA LEU A 473 1.23 56.22 -10.08
C LEU A 473 1.63 57.57 -10.68
N THR A 474 0.87 58.03 -11.66
CA THR A 474 1.04 59.38 -12.20
C THR A 474 0.90 60.35 -11.04
N ILE A 475 1.99 61.01 -10.67
CA ILE A 475 1.95 62.09 -9.70
C ILE A 475 1.14 63.19 -10.38
N VAL A 476 -0.05 63.47 -9.85
CA VAL A 476 -0.80 64.67 -10.22
C VAL A 476 0.00 65.85 -9.65
N THR A 477 0.80 66.49 -10.49
CA THR A 477 1.49 67.73 -10.13
C THR A 477 0.45 68.81 -9.86
N SER A 478 0.50 69.50 -8.71
CA SER A 478 -0.39 70.63 -8.42
C SER A 478 -0.39 71.63 -9.58
N GLU A 479 -1.53 72.24 -9.87
CA GLU A 479 -1.64 73.32 -10.86
C GLU A 479 -0.67 74.48 -10.57
N ASP A 480 -0.23 74.63 -9.32
CA ASP A 480 0.81 75.60 -8.92
C ASP A 480 2.18 75.33 -9.57
N ASN A 481 2.42 74.10 -10.03
CA ASN A 481 3.64 73.71 -10.76
C ASN A 481 3.48 73.80 -12.28
N ALA A 482 2.36 74.32 -12.78
CA ALA A 482 2.20 74.60 -14.19
C ALA A 482 3.17 75.72 -14.59
N LEU A 483 4.00 75.46 -15.59
CA LEU A 483 4.90 76.47 -16.14
C LEU A 483 4.07 77.64 -16.65
N ARG A 484 4.26 78.83 -16.08
CA ARG A 484 3.63 80.07 -16.57
C ARG A 484 3.99 80.38 -18.02
N HIS A 485 5.14 79.89 -18.46
CA HIS A 485 5.61 79.96 -19.84
C HIS A 485 5.97 78.54 -20.30
N PRO A 486 4.99 77.76 -20.77
CA PRO A 486 5.29 76.44 -21.30
C PRO A 486 6.21 76.60 -22.51
N PRO A 487 7.29 75.81 -22.61
CA PRO A 487 8.13 75.84 -23.81
C PRO A 487 7.27 75.44 -25.00
N ILE A 488 7.14 76.36 -25.96
CA ILE A 488 6.50 76.06 -27.24
C ILE A 488 7.49 75.20 -28.02
N ALA A 489 7.09 73.95 -28.31
CA ALA A 489 7.81 73.06 -29.20
C ALA A 489 7.68 73.58 -30.64
N ASP A 490 8.46 74.61 -30.95
CA ASP A 490 8.55 75.21 -32.28
C ASP A 490 9.84 74.77 -32.95
N CYS A 491 9.76 73.71 -33.75
CA CYS A 491 10.88 73.19 -34.51
C CYS A 491 11.38 74.17 -35.59
N ALA A 492 10.59 75.18 -35.98
CA ALA A 492 11.00 76.20 -36.95
C ALA A 492 12.02 77.20 -36.37
N ARG A 493 12.19 77.25 -35.04
CA ARG A 493 13.27 78.01 -34.38
C ARG A 493 14.67 77.53 -34.82
N TYR A 494 14.82 76.26 -35.20
CA TYR A 494 16.09 75.75 -35.74
C TYR A 494 16.37 76.26 -37.16
N ASP A 495 15.33 76.62 -37.92
CA ASP A 495 15.51 77.19 -39.26
C ASP A 495 16.06 78.63 -39.20
N GLN A 496 15.81 79.37 -38.11
CA GLN A 496 16.44 80.67 -37.88
C GLN A 496 17.96 80.57 -37.64
N LEU A 497 18.43 79.46 -37.06
CA LEU A 497 19.86 79.18 -36.89
C LEU A 497 20.56 78.83 -38.21
N ARG A 498 19.81 78.39 -39.24
CA ARG A 498 20.37 78.12 -40.58
C ARG A 498 20.69 79.40 -41.37
N ASN A 499 20.06 80.52 -41.04
CA ASN A 499 20.25 81.78 -41.77
C ASN A 499 21.46 82.62 -41.29
N PHE A 500 22.13 82.24 -40.19
CA PHE A 500 23.29 82.97 -39.67
C PHE A 500 24.64 82.56 -40.26
N HIS A 501 24.70 81.55 -41.14
CA HIS A 501 25.94 81.16 -41.85
C HIS A 501 25.77 80.91 -43.37
N ALA A 502 24.69 81.39 -43.99
CA ALA A 502 24.52 81.33 -45.45
C ALA A 502 24.98 82.61 -46.19
N ALA A 503 25.76 83.47 -45.53
CA ALA A 503 26.46 84.59 -46.16
C ALA A 503 27.87 84.76 -45.54
N ALA A 504 28.76 83.84 -45.88
CA ALA A 504 30.21 84.04 -45.94
C ALA A 504 30.78 83.08 -46.99
#